data_AF-A0A3R7YJX3-F1
#
_entry.id   AF-A0A3R7YJX3-F1
#
_cell.length_a   1.000
_cell.length_b   1.000
_cell.length_c   1.000
_cell.angle_alpha   90.00
_cell.angle_beta   90.00
_cell.angle_gamma   90.00
#
_symmetry.space_group_name_H-M   'P 1'
#
loop_
_entity.id
_entity.type
_entity.pdbx_description
1 polymer ?
#
loop_
_entity_poly.entity_id
_entity_poly.type
_entity_poly.pdbx_seq_one_letter_code
_entity_poly.pdbx_strand_id
1 'polypeptide(L)'
;MAEPLDRIAAKKLMEISNKTMLWKKRHDLLDTSQHRNFQCFRNECFNGKPVVLENAFCDKIPKFGVLEFDFVHMASRPLRQQGQADIQPMSTKRFQQFLDKMQTVGLDVNPHCQVPHCYRVLSENVYTQVLKMQKNRQHIHYGAGLAAVSEATLLGEKTTISVRRLIMELHSVLSSRWISVKQTIRFLTMWPRVFQAARLDVILIFFDRITDVYNFQQVLPLLTDDEVAQLLYRVGWLHVWSPLVPDLYYELDLSMYEQREVAKILVQLALNEPVIYVAYI
;
A
#
# COMPACT_ATOMS: atom_id res chain seq x y z
N MET A 1 -14.75 19.08 7.74
CA MET A 1 -13.74 20.14 7.92
C MET A 1 -14.28 21.31 8.76
N ALA A 2 -14.95 21.00 9.87
CA ALA A 2 -15.53 22.01 10.74
C ALA A 2 -14.41 22.78 11.47
N GLU A 3 -13.39 22.05 11.92
CA GLU A 3 -12.31 22.61 12.72
C GLU A 3 -11.26 23.33 11.86
N PRO A 4 -10.68 24.45 12.35
CA PRO A 4 -9.56 25.12 11.69
C PRO A 4 -8.35 24.21 11.45
N LEU A 5 -8.08 23.27 12.38
CA LEU A 5 -6.97 22.33 12.28
C LEU A 5 -7.12 21.37 11.09
N ASP A 6 -8.34 20.89 10.79
CA ASP A 6 -8.61 20.06 9.62
C ASP A 6 -8.21 20.76 8.32
N ARG A 7 -8.51 22.06 8.22
CA ARG A 7 -8.21 22.86 7.03
C ARG A 7 -6.71 23.11 6.89
N ILE A 8 -6.00 23.30 8.00
CA ILE A 8 -4.54 23.41 8.00
C ILE A 8 -3.92 22.07 7.56
N ALA A 9 -4.41 20.95 8.10
CA ALA A 9 -3.95 19.62 7.71
C ALA A 9 -4.17 19.35 6.21
N ALA A 10 -5.37 19.66 5.68
CA ALA A 10 -5.68 19.53 4.27
C ALA A 10 -4.74 20.38 3.38
N LYS A 11 -4.48 21.64 3.77
CA LYS A 11 -3.51 22.50 3.06
C LYS A 11 -2.09 21.92 3.10
N LYS A 12 -1.68 21.33 4.22
CA LYS A 12 -0.36 20.69 4.35
C LYS A 12 -0.24 19.44 3.50
N LEU A 13 -1.28 18.61 3.42
CA LEU A 13 -1.30 17.46 2.52
C LEU A 13 -1.20 17.88 1.05
N MET A 14 -1.89 18.95 0.66
CA MET A 14 -1.76 19.51 -0.68
C MET A 14 -0.35 20.06 -0.95
N GLU A 15 0.25 20.75 0.01
CA GLU A 15 1.64 21.22 -0.09
C GLU A 15 2.62 20.05 -0.30
N ILE A 16 2.45 18.96 0.47
CA ILE A 16 3.24 17.73 0.35
C ILE A 16 3.03 17.09 -1.04
N SER A 17 1.78 16.97 -1.49
CA SER A 17 1.43 16.40 -2.79
C SER A 17 2.04 17.19 -3.96
N ASN A 18 1.98 18.53 -3.89
CA ASN A 18 2.61 19.40 -4.88
C ASN A 18 4.13 19.28 -4.89
N LYS A 19 4.76 19.19 -3.72
CA LYS A 19 6.21 18.93 -3.62
C LYS A 19 6.57 17.59 -4.26
N THR A 20 5.79 16.54 -4.01
CA THR A 20 5.95 15.23 -4.66
C THR A 20 5.83 15.33 -6.17
N MET A 21 4.79 15.98 -6.68
CA MET A 21 4.61 16.20 -8.12
C MET A 21 5.84 16.87 -8.73
N LEU A 22 6.28 18.00 -8.16
CA LEU A 22 7.42 18.74 -8.68
C LEU A 22 8.70 17.92 -8.61
N TRP A 23 8.88 17.14 -7.54
CA TRP A 23 10.01 16.24 -7.38
C TRP A 23 10.00 15.12 -8.44
N LYS A 24 8.86 14.47 -8.69
CA LYS A 24 8.70 13.44 -9.73
C LYS A 24 9.03 14.01 -11.12
N LYS A 25 8.47 15.18 -11.46
CA LYS A 25 8.74 15.87 -12.73
C LYS A 25 10.20 16.27 -12.88
N ARG A 26 10.85 16.76 -11.82
CA ARG A 26 12.27 17.15 -11.85
C ARG A 26 13.18 15.98 -12.17
N HIS A 27 12.82 14.77 -11.75
CA HIS A 27 13.62 13.56 -11.95
C HIS A 27 13.07 12.65 -13.05
N ASP A 28 12.19 13.18 -13.92
CA ASP A 28 11.60 12.47 -15.06
C ASP A 28 10.96 11.11 -14.70
N LEU A 29 10.30 11.06 -13.54
CA LEU A 29 9.58 9.88 -13.10
C LEU A 29 8.18 9.82 -13.74
N LEU A 30 7.76 8.59 -14.04
CA LEU A 30 6.43 8.32 -14.59
C LEU A 30 5.31 8.61 -13.58
N ASP A 31 4.15 8.99 -14.12
CA ASP A 31 2.97 9.31 -13.32
C ASP A 31 2.18 8.04 -12.95
N THR A 32 2.15 7.76 -11.64
CA THR A 32 1.39 6.66 -11.03
C THR A 32 0.14 7.13 -10.27
N SER A 33 -0.26 8.39 -10.44
CA SER A 33 -1.49 8.93 -9.84
C SER A 33 -2.76 8.37 -10.50
N GLN A 34 -3.87 8.36 -9.76
CA GLN A 34 -5.15 7.85 -10.26
C GLN A 34 -5.68 8.63 -11.47
N HIS A 35 -5.44 9.94 -11.51
CA HIS A 35 -6.01 10.87 -12.48
C HIS A 35 -4.98 11.41 -13.49
N ARG A 36 -3.78 10.84 -13.55
CA ARG A 36 -2.67 11.33 -14.41
C ARG A 36 -2.33 12.82 -14.17
N ASN A 37 -2.30 13.22 -12.91
CA ASN A 37 -2.02 14.59 -12.49
C ASN A 37 -0.86 14.68 -11.48
N PHE A 38 -0.10 13.59 -11.31
CA PHE A 38 0.98 13.42 -10.32
C PHE A 38 0.60 13.62 -8.85
N GLN A 39 -0.69 13.81 -8.55
CA GLN A 39 -1.14 14.04 -7.17
C GLN A 39 -1.14 12.73 -6.37
N CYS A 40 -0.96 12.88 -5.06
CA CYS A 40 -0.99 11.78 -4.09
C CYS A 40 -2.41 11.41 -3.64
N PHE A 41 -3.42 12.19 -4.04
CA PHE A 41 -4.82 11.94 -3.68
C PHE A 41 -5.44 10.87 -4.56
N ARG A 42 -6.25 10.02 -3.93
CA ARG A 42 -6.97 8.91 -4.56
C ARG A 42 -8.33 8.71 -3.90
N ASN A 43 -9.25 8.09 -4.63
CA ASN A 43 -10.59 7.74 -4.15
C ASN A 43 -11.30 8.93 -3.50
N GLU A 44 -11.08 10.14 -4.04
CA GLU A 44 -11.47 11.37 -3.40
C GLU A 44 -12.98 11.60 -3.50
N CYS A 45 -13.60 11.95 -2.37
CA CYS A 45 -15.02 12.22 -2.27
C CYS A 45 -15.29 13.41 -1.36
N PHE A 46 -16.18 14.30 -1.77
CA PHE A 46 -16.70 15.38 -0.95
C PHE A 46 -18.20 15.18 -0.73
N ASN A 47 -18.61 15.01 0.53
CA ASN A 47 -19.98 14.64 0.92
C ASN A 47 -20.50 13.41 0.15
N GLY A 48 -19.67 12.38 0.01
CA GLY A 48 -19.98 11.14 -0.71
C GLY A 48 -19.99 11.24 -2.23
N LYS A 49 -19.78 12.43 -2.81
CA LYS A 49 -19.69 12.61 -4.26
C LYS A 49 -18.24 12.57 -4.72
N PRO A 50 -17.89 11.80 -5.77
CA PRO A 50 -16.55 11.79 -6.35
C PRO A 50 -16.12 13.20 -6.77
N VAL A 51 -14.88 13.57 -6.42
CA VAL A 51 -14.24 14.82 -6.82
C VAL A 51 -12.80 14.53 -7.21
N VAL A 52 -12.15 15.45 -7.93
CA VAL A 52 -10.70 15.40 -8.16
C VAL A 52 -10.07 16.54 -7.35
N LEU A 53 -9.15 16.21 -6.46
CA LEU A 53 -8.50 17.21 -5.61
C LEU A 53 -7.37 17.90 -6.36
N GLU A 54 -7.65 19.11 -6.84
CA GLU A 54 -6.68 19.99 -7.49
C GLU A 54 -6.33 21.19 -6.60
N ASN A 55 -5.30 21.95 -7.00
CA ASN A 55 -4.87 23.16 -6.27
C ASN A 55 -6.02 24.15 -6.05
N ALA A 56 -6.89 24.32 -7.05
CA ALA A 56 -8.05 25.20 -6.97
C ALA A 56 -9.03 24.80 -5.87
N PHE A 57 -9.14 23.50 -5.54
CA PHE A 57 -9.97 23.03 -4.43
C PHE A 57 -9.39 23.50 -3.08
N CYS A 58 -8.06 23.55 -2.95
CA CYS A 58 -7.39 24.00 -1.73
C CYS A 58 -7.41 25.52 -1.52
N ASP A 59 -7.56 26.30 -2.58
CA ASP A 59 -7.76 27.75 -2.46
C ASP A 59 -9.14 28.08 -1.88
N LYS A 60 -10.13 27.22 -2.18
CA LYS A 60 -11.53 27.38 -1.78
C LYS A 60 -12.02 26.19 -0.95
N ILE A 61 -11.22 25.75 0.03
CA ILE A 61 -11.60 24.63 0.91
C ILE A 61 -12.95 24.93 1.57
N PRO A 62 -13.98 24.08 1.35
CA PRO A 62 -15.28 24.27 1.96
C PRO A 62 -15.20 24.33 3.49
N LYS A 63 -15.99 25.23 4.10
CA LYS A 63 -16.04 25.37 5.57
C LYS A 63 -16.83 24.26 6.26
N PHE A 64 -17.66 23.55 5.51
CA PHE A 64 -18.54 22.49 5.99
C PHE A 64 -18.49 21.28 5.06
N GLY A 65 -18.90 20.12 5.58
CA GLY A 65 -18.87 18.85 4.87
C GLY A 65 -17.70 17.95 5.24
N VAL A 66 -17.71 16.76 4.64
CA VAL A 66 -16.74 15.68 4.85
C VAL A 66 -15.96 15.47 3.57
N LEU A 67 -14.64 15.54 3.66
CA LEU A 67 -13.73 15.21 2.57
C LEU A 67 -13.02 13.91 2.94
N GLU A 68 -13.09 12.93 2.06
CA GLU A 68 -12.49 11.62 2.22
C GLU A 68 -11.59 11.33 1.02
N PHE A 69 -10.43 10.72 1.25
CA PHE A 69 -9.50 10.31 0.21
C PHE A 69 -8.49 9.33 0.80
N ASP A 70 -7.91 8.48 -0.05
CA ASP A 70 -6.66 7.78 0.22
C ASP A 70 -5.48 8.70 -0.18
N PHE A 71 -4.44 8.76 0.64
CA PHE A 71 -3.25 9.58 0.38
C PHE A 71 -2.01 8.71 0.19
N VAL A 72 -1.51 8.64 -1.04
CA VAL A 72 -0.42 7.76 -1.47
C VAL A 72 0.78 8.61 -1.88
N HIS A 73 1.70 8.83 -0.94
CA HIS A 73 2.79 9.79 -1.08
C HIS A 73 3.91 9.32 -2.05
N MET A 74 4.33 8.06 -1.97
CA MET A 74 5.32 7.33 -2.81
C MET A 74 6.55 8.12 -3.32
N ALA A 75 6.91 9.23 -2.67
CA ALA A 75 8.09 10.05 -2.94
C ALA A 75 9.12 9.98 -1.82
N SER A 76 8.84 9.21 -0.76
CA SER A 76 9.76 8.96 0.34
C SER A 76 11.01 8.19 -0.08
N ARG A 77 10.98 7.53 -1.25
CA ARG A 77 12.05 6.67 -1.77
C ARG A 77 13.14 7.50 -2.45
N PRO A 78 14.35 7.60 -1.88
CA PRO A 78 15.49 8.18 -2.57
C PRO A 78 15.66 7.57 -3.96
N LEU A 79 15.82 8.43 -4.95
CA LEU A 79 16.24 7.99 -6.27
C LEU A 79 17.70 7.57 -6.23
N ARG A 80 18.02 6.55 -7.02
CA ARG A 80 19.39 6.13 -7.23
C ARG A 80 20.15 7.27 -7.90
N GLN A 81 21.01 7.95 -7.15
CA GLN A 81 21.96 8.90 -7.70
C GLN A 81 23.24 8.16 -8.11
N GLN A 82 23.86 8.56 -9.22
CA GLN A 82 25.14 7.98 -9.65
C GLN A 82 26.18 8.12 -8.53
N GLY A 83 26.81 7.00 -8.15
CA GLY A 83 27.82 6.94 -7.09
C GLY A 83 27.26 6.82 -5.65
N GLN A 84 25.94 6.91 -5.45
CA GLN A 84 25.33 6.65 -4.15
C GLN A 84 24.96 5.16 -4.02
N ALA A 85 25.26 4.56 -2.87
CA ALA A 85 24.84 3.20 -2.59
C ALA A 85 23.31 3.08 -2.59
N ASP A 86 22.79 2.00 -3.17
CA ASP A 86 21.35 1.72 -3.15
C ASP A 86 20.85 1.63 -1.71
N ILE A 87 19.62 2.09 -1.49
CA ILE A 87 18.96 1.96 -0.20
C ILE A 87 18.89 0.48 0.16
N GLN A 88 19.53 0.11 1.26
CA GLN A 88 19.53 -1.27 1.72
C GLN A 88 18.41 -1.49 2.74
N PRO A 89 17.71 -2.64 2.65
CA PRO A 89 16.85 -3.07 3.74
C PRO A 89 17.69 -3.28 5.00
N MET A 90 17.03 -3.25 6.16
CA MET A 90 17.70 -3.51 7.42
C MET A 90 18.39 -4.88 7.40
N SER A 91 19.59 -4.99 7.97
CA SER A 91 20.33 -6.25 8.00
C SER A 91 19.57 -7.32 8.78
N THR A 92 19.86 -8.61 8.54
CA THR A 92 19.23 -9.73 9.26
C THR A 92 19.29 -9.54 10.78
N LYS A 93 20.45 -9.11 11.31
CA LYS A 93 20.62 -8.84 12.76
C LYS A 93 19.70 -7.72 13.24
N ARG A 94 19.62 -6.60 12.50
CA ARG A 94 18.75 -5.47 12.87
C ARG A 94 17.28 -5.83 12.72
N PHE A 95 16.93 -6.62 11.71
CA PHE A 95 15.58 -7.11 11.51
C PHE A 95 15.15 -8.01 12.67
N GLN A 96 16.04 -8.90 13.13
CA GLN A 96 15.78 -9.71 14.32
C GLN A 96 15.55 -8.85 15.56
N GLN A 97 16.40 -7.85 15.81
CA GLN A 97 16.20 -6.90 16.92
C GLN A 97 14.87 -6.13 16.82
N PHE A 98 14.44 -5.82 15.60
CA PHE A 98 13.13 -5.22 15.35
C PHE A 98 12.01 -6.21 15.70
N LEU A 99 12.08 -7.46 15.27
CA LEU A 99 11.09 -8.48 15.65
C LEU A 99 11.03 -8.68 17.15
N ASP A 100 12.19 -8.80 17.82
CA ASP A 100 12.28 -8.97 19.27
C ASP A 100 11.59 -7.79 19.99
N LYS A 101 11.83 -6.56 19.52
CA LYS A 101 11.16 -5.35 20.03
C LYS A 101 9.65 -5.36 19.78
N MET A 102 9.20 -5.87 18.62
CA MET A 102 7.77 -5.94 18.32
C MET A 102 7.06 -7.03 19.14
N GLN A 103 7.76 -8.12 19.48
CA GLN A 103 7.24 -9.17 20.34
C GLN A 103 6.98 -8.69 21.77
N THR A 104 7.77 -7.75 22.30
CA THR A 104 7.51 -7.14 23.61
C THR A 104 6.25 -6.29 23.66
N VAL A 105 5.68 -5.91 22.51
CA VAL A 105 4.43 -5.15 22.40
C VAL A 105 3.29 -5.95 21.78
N GLY A 106 3.44 -7.28 21.66
CA GLY A 106 2.36 -8.20 21.29
C GLY A 106 2.38 -8.71 19.85
N LEU A 107 3.50 -8.62 19.12
CA LEU A 107 3.71 -9.42 17.91
C LEU A 107 3.92 -10.89 18.29
N ASP A 108 3.41 -11.83 17.51
CA ASP A 108 3.60 -13.24 17.83
C ASP A 108 5.05 -13.71 17.56
N VAL A 109 5.49 -14.67 18.37
CA VAL A 109 6.88 -15.15 18.32
C VAL A 109 7.13 -16.02 17.09
N ASN A 110 6.14 -16.83 16.73
CA ASN A 110 6.24 -17.80 15.65
C ASN A 110 5.35 -17.42 14.47
N PRO A 111 5.79 -17.70 13.23
CA PRO A 111 4.94 -17.53 12.07
C PRO A 111 3.74 -18.48 12.13
N HIS A 112 2.56 -17.98 11.79
CA HIS A 112 1.29 -18.71 11.80
C HIS A 112 0.92 -19.36 10.49
N CYS A 113 1.61 -18.98 9.41
CA CYS A 113 1.40 -19.50 8.07
C CYS A 113 2.74 -19.69 7.36
N GLN A 114 2.78 -20.68 6.48
CA GLN A 114 3.89 -20.85 5.54
C GLN A 114 3.71 -19.88 4.39
N VAL A 115 4.82 -19.33 3.90
CA VAL A 115 4.81 -18.46 2.73
C VAL A 115 4.61 -19.35 1.49
N PRO A 116 3.56 -19.12 0.69
CA PRO A 116 3.39 -19.85 -0.57
C PRO A 116 4.58 -19.61 -1.50
N HIS A 117 5.06 -20.68 -2.16
CA HIS A 117 6.18 -20.60 -3.12
C HIS A 117 5.73 -20.19 -4.52
N CYS A 118 4.49 -19.72 -4.67
CA CYS A 118 3.90 -19.30 -5.94
C CYS A 118 3.32 -17.89 -5.84
N TYR A 119 3.29 -17.19 -6.97
CA TYR A 119 2.50 -15.98 -7.10
C TYR A 119 1.01 -16.33 -7.02
N ARG A 120 0.25 -15.45 -6.38
CA ARG A 120 -1.20 -15.62 -6.27
C ARG A 120 -1.84 -15.20 -7.60
N VAL A 121 -2.69 -16.07 -8.14
CA VAL A 121 -3.64 -15.70 -9.19
C VAL A 121 -4.74 -14.82 -8.60
N LEU A 122 -5.00 -13.66 -9.21
CA LEU A 122 -6.14 -12.82 -8.83
C LEU A 122 -7.43 -13.50 -9.28
N SER A 123 -8.28 -13.88 -8.32
CA SER A 123 -9.59 -14.51 -8.59
C SER A 123 -10.60 -13.48 -9.07
N GLU A 124 -11.64 -13.92 -9.79
CA GLU A 124 -12.83 -13.12 -10.16
C GLU A 124 -13.45 -12.40 -8.94
N ASN A 125 -13.40 -13.03 -7.76
CA ASN A 125 -13.92 -12.44 -6.54
C ASN A 125 -13.13 -11.19 -6.12
N VAL A 126 -11.80 -11.12 -6.33
CA VAL A 126 -11.02 -9.89 -6.09
C VAL A 126 -11.60 -8.73 -6.91
N TYR A 127 -11.83 -8.94 -8.20
CA TYR A 127 -12.39 -7.94 -9.11
C TYR A 127 -13.80 -7.52 -8.71
N THR A 128 -14.64 -8.50 -8.36
CA THR A 128 -15.99 -8.25 -7.85
C THR A 128 -15.98 -7.35 -6.60
N GLN A 129 -15.06 -7.57 -5.67
CA GLN A 129 -14.94 -6.73 -4.47
C GLN A 129 -14.43 -5.32 -4.80
N VAL A 130 -13.46 -5.17 -5.72
CA VAL A 130 -13.02 -3.85 -6.20
C VAL A 130 -14.19 -3.07 -6.80
N LEU A 131 -14.99 -3.72 -7.65
CA LEU A 131 -16.16 -3.08 -8.27
C LEU A 131 -17.21 -2.68 -7.23
N LYS A 132 -17.43 -3.49 -6.20
CA LYS A 132 -18.31 -3.14 -5.07
C LYS A 132 -17.81 -1.89 -4.35
N MET A 133 -16.51 -1.78 -4.08
CA MET A 133 -15.93 -0.59 -3.44
C MET A 133 -16.00 0.66 -4.31
N GLN A 134 -15.82 0.54 -5.63
CA GLN A 134 -15.99 1.65 -6.57
C GLN A 134 -17.44 2.17 -6.60
N LYS A 135 -18.43 1.28 -6.48
CA LYS A 135 -19.85 1.64 -6.49
C LYS A 135 -20.35 2.13 -5.12
N ASN A 136 -19.88 1.51 -4.04
CA ASN A 136 -20.36 1.78 -2.70
C ASN A 136 -19.23 1.69 -1.66
N ARG A 137 -19.00 2.82 -0.99
CA ARG A 137 -17.93 3.00 -0.01
C ARG A 137 -18.11 2.19 1.28
N GLN A 138 -19.31 1.69 1.56
CA GLN A 138 -19.55 0.84 2.75
C GLN A 138 -18.71 -0.44 2.75
N HIS A 139 -18.22 -0.84 1.58
CA HIS A 139 -17.36 -2.01 1.41
C HIS A 139 -15.89 -1.70 1.68
N ILE A 140 -15.51 -0.45 2.00
CA ILE A 140 -14.12 -0.07 2.24
C ILE A 140 -13.82 -0.13 3.74
N HIS A 141 -12.78 -0.87 4.12
CA HIS A 141 -12.45 -1.15 5.51
C HIS A 141 -11.39 -0.18 6.06
N TYR A 142 -11.75 1.11 6.19
CA TYR A 142 -10.84 2.11 6.75
C TYR A 142 -10.66 1.93 8.26
N GLY A 143 -9.43 1.67 8.69
CA GLY A 143 -9.07 1.58 10.10
C GLY A 143 -9.73 0.42 10.85
N ALA A 144 -10.16 -0.62 10.13
CA ALA A 144 -10.77 -1.79 10.72
C ALA A 144 -9.81 -2.43 11.73
N GLY A 145 -10.27 -2.64 12.97
CA GLY A 145 -9.45 -3.23 14.01
C GLY A 145 -8.33 -2.33 14.58
N LEU A 146 -8.19 -1.06 14.17
CA LEU A 146 -7.16 -0.17 14.75
C LEU A 146 -7.38 0.10 16.25
N ALA A 147 -8.62 0.04 16.72
CA ALA A 147 -8.96 0.15 18.15
C ALA A 147 -8.95 -1.20 18.88
N ALA A 148 -8.61 -2.30 18.21
CA ALA A 148 -8.64 -3.62 18.81
C ALA A 148 -7.60 -3.78 19.92
N VAL A 149 -8.03 -4.49 20.95
CA VAL A 149 -7.28 -4.79 22.16
C VAL A 149 -7.49 -6.27 22.48
N SER A 150 -6.48 -6.93 23.01
CA SER A 150 -6.56 -8.32 23.47
C SER A 150 -5.72 -8.48 24.75
N GLU A 151 -6.08 -9.45 25.58
CA GLU A 151 -5.20 -9.91 26.65
C GLU A 151 -4.22 -10.94 26.10
N ALA A 152 -2.95 -10.82 26.48
CA ALA A 152 -1.91 -11.78 26.14
C ALA A 152 -0.91 -11.90 27.29
N THR A 153 -0.28 -13.07 27.44
CA THR A 153 0.80 -13.25 28.41
C THR A 153 2.12 -12.89 27.73
N LEU A 154 2.71 -11.76 28.11
CA LEU A 154 4.01 -11.30 27.62
C LEU A 154 5.03 -11.44 28.75
N LEU A 155 6.17 -12.09 28.49
CA LEU A 155 7.25 -12.28 29.49
C LEU A 155 6.78 -12.88 30.83
N GLY A 156 5.71 -13.69 30.80
CA GLY A 156 5.11 -14.31 31.99
C GLY A 156 4.04 -13.47 32.70
N GLU A 157 3.80 -12.23 32.25
CA GLU A 157 2.81 -11.32 32.82
C GLU A 157 1.61 -11.15 31.89
N LYS A 158 0.40 -11.23 32.47
CA LYS A 158 -0.84 -10.92 31.72
C LYS A 158 -0.87 -9.42 31.44
N THR A 159 -0.80 -9.08 30.15
CA THR A 159 -0.74 -7.70 29.68
C THR A 159 -1.78 -7.47 28.59
N THR A 160 -2.31 -6.26 28.57
CA THR A 160 -3.20 -5.80 27.51
C THR A 160 -2.37 -5.35 26.30
N ILE A 161 -2.52 -6.04 25.18
CA ILE A 161 -1.91 -5.68 23.89
C ILE A 161 -2.92 -4.94 23.01
N SER A 162 -2.45 -3.99 22.22
CA SER A 162 -3.31 -3.21 21.31
C SER A 162 -2.67 -2.99 19.96
N VAL A 163 -3.50 -2.92 18.93
CA VAL A 163 -3.06 -2.61 17.55
C VAL A 163 -2.39 -1.25 17.48
N ARG A 164 -2.93 -0.25 18.20
CA ARG A 164 -2.35 1.10 18.25
C ARG A 164 -0.91 1.07 18.74
N ARG A 165 -0.61 0.30 19.79
CA ARG A 165 0.75 0.20 20.33
C ARG A 165 1.70 -0.44 19.32
N LEU A 166 1.29 -1.53 18.67
CA LEU A 166 2.06 -2.18 17.60
C LEU A 166 2.37 -1.20 16.46
N ILE A 167 1.36 -0.49 15.96
CA ILE A 167 1.52 0.47 14.86
C ILE A 167 2.41 1.66 15.26
N MET A 168 2.29 2.17 16.49
CA MET A 168 3.17 3.24 16.98
C MET A 168 4.64 2.81 17.00
N GLU A 169 4.92 1.61 17.51
CA GLU A 169 6.30 1.08 17.49
C GLU A 169 6.79 0.82 16.07
N LEU A 170 5.91 0.35 15.19
CA LEU A 170 6.21 0.16 13.78
C LEU A 170 6.62 1.48 13.12
N HIS A 171 5.83 2.54 13.27
CA HIS A 171 6.17 3.87 12.74
C HIS A 171 7.48 4.41 13.32
N SER A 172 7.70 4.22 14.62
CA SER A 172 8.93 4.65 15.31
C SER A 172 10.17 4.02 14.67
N VAL A 173 10.16 2.70 14.45
CA VAL A 173 11.29 1.98 13.85
C VAL A 173 11.46 2.30 12.38
N LEU A 174 10.36 2.30 11.61
CA LEU A 174 10.38 2.52 10.16
C LEU A 174 10.63 3.97 9.75
N SER A 175 10.58 4.93 10.69
CA SER A 175 10.87 6.34 10.42
C SER A 175 12.25 6.58 9.75
N SER A 176 13.24 5.74 10.08
CA SER A 176 14.64 5.89 9.64
C SER A 176 15.23 4.61 9.03
N ARG A 177 14.37 3.64 8.72
CA ARG A 177 14.76 2.29 8.31
C ARG A 177 13.92 1.83 7.13
N TRP A 178 14.55 1.01 6.30
CA TRP A 178 13.95 0.40 5.12
C TRP A 178 13.91 -1.10 5.31
N ILE A 179 12.96 -1.76 4.65
CA ILE A 179 12.78 -3.21 4.72
C ILE A 179 12.63 -3.80 3.33
N SER A 180 12.81 -5.10 3.19
CA SER A 180 12.49 -5.80 1.94
C SER A 180 11.09 -6.41 1.97
N VAL A 181 10.60 -6.84 0.80
CA VAL A 181 9.38 -7.65 0.69
C VAL A 181 9.50 -8.94 1.51
N LYS A 182 10.66 -9.60 1.46
CA LYS A 182 10.91 -10.82 2.27
C LYS A 182 10.78 -10.57 3.78
N GLN A 183 11.28 -9.42 4.25
CA GLN A 183 11.13 -9.00 5.65
C GLN A 183 9.68 -8.66 5.99
N THR A 184 8.98 -7.98 5.07
CA THR A 184 7.55 -7.69 5.19
C THR A 184 6.74 -8.98 5.35
N ILE A 185 6.95 -9.95 4.47
CA ILE A 185 6.33 -11.28 4.52
C ILE A 185 6.60 -11.95 5.87
N ARG A 186 7.86 -11.96 6.32
CA ARG A 186 8.23 -12.57 7.61
C ARG A 186 7.51 -11.91 8.79
N PHE A 187 7.37 -10.59 8.77
CA PHE A 187 6.62 -9.88 9.80
C PHE A 187 5.12 -10.21 9.74
N LEU A 188 4.52 -10.21 8.55
CA LEU A 188 3.09 -10.44 8.36
C LEU A 188 2.68 -11.87 8.74
N THR A 189 3.56 -12.87 8.60
CA THR A 189 3.26 -14.22 9.08
C THR A 189 3.25 -14.33 10.61
N MET A 190 3.84 -13.37 11.31
CA MET A 190 3.82 -13.23 12.78
C MET A 190 2.76 -12.24 13.28
N TRP A 191 1.97 -11.64 12.38
CA TRP A 191 0.94 -10.69 12.78
C TRP A 191 -0.12 -11.39 13.64
N PRO A 192 -0.55 -10.80 14.79
CA PRO A 192 -1.49 -11.46 15.67
C PRO A 192 -2.82 -11.74 15.01
N ARG A 193 -3.27 -13.01 15.04
CA ARG A 193 -4.54 -13.44 14.44
C ARG A 193 -5.75 -12.69 15.03
N VAL A 194 -5.68 -12.34 16.31
CA VAL A 194 -6.69 -11.52 16.99
C VAL A 194 -6.82 -10.11 16.39
N PHE A 195 -5.78 -9.64 15.70
CA PHE A 195 -5.71 -8.32 15.07
C PHE A 195 -5.73 -8.38 13.54
N GLN A 196 -6.23 -9.48 12.97
CA GLN A 196 -6.28 -9.68 11.53
C GLN A 196 -6.92 -8.52 10.76
N ALA A 197 -7.98 -7.91 11.32
CA ALA A 197 -8.69 -6.79 10.71
C ALA A 197 -7.78 -5.58 10.41
N ALA A 198 -6.74 -5.35 11.21
CA ALA A 198 -5.82 -4.22 11.04
C ALA A 198 -4.61 -4.55 10.16
N ARG A 199 -4.50 -5.78 9.67
CA ARG A 199 -3.33 -6.25 8.90
C ARG A 199 -3.12 -5.44 7.62
N LEU A 200 -4.21 -5.01 6.97
CA LEU A 200 -4.11 -4.19 5.77
C LEU A 200 -3.46 -2.84 6.06
N ASP A 201 -3.84 -2.14 7.13
CA ASP A 201 -3.24 -0.85 7.48
C ASP A 201 -1.72 -1.00 7.78
N VAL A 202 -1.32 -2.13 8.37
CA VAL A 202 0.10 -2.47 8.57
C VAL A 202 0.85 -2.65 7.24
N ILE A 203 0.22 -3.32 6.26
CA ILE A 203 0.80 -3.49 4.92
C ILE A 203 1.01 -2.12 4.25
N LEU A 204 0.05 -1.20 4.39
CA LEU A 204 0.16 0.15 3.84
C LEU A 204 1.31 0.95 4.47
N ILE A 205 1.57 0.77 5.76
CA ILE A 205 2.73 1.36 6.43
C ILE A 205 4.04 0.82 5.85
N PHE A 206 4.11 -0.50 5.63
CA PHE A 206 5.28 -1.12 5.02
C PHE A 206 5.49 -0.71 3.57
N PHE A 207 4.41 -0.50 2.83
CA PHE A 207 4.48 -0.19 1.39
C PHE A 207 5.39 1.00 1.08
N ASP A 208 5.38 2.06 1.90
CA ASP A 208 6.26 3.23 1.72
C ASP A 208 7.75 2.95 2.02
N ARG A 209 8.04 1.85 2.73
CA ARG A 209 9.36 1.51 3.32
C ARG A 209 10.01 0.28 2.70
N ILE A 210 9.33 -0.39 1.77
CA ILE A 210 9.86 -1.55 1.05
C ILE A 210 10.89 -1.10 0.03
N THR A 211 12.11 -1.64 0.01
CA THR A 211 13.14 -1.28 -0.98
C THR A 211 12.86 -1.89 -2.36
N ASP A 212 12.40 -3.12 -2.40
CA ASP A 212 12.20 -3.95 -3.59
C ASP A 212 10.71 -4.07 -3.97
N VAL A 213 10.05 -2.93 -4.20
CA VAL A 213 8.59 -2.89 -4.45
C VAL A 213 8.15 -3.69 -5.68
N TYR A 214 9.03 -3.90 -6.65
CA TYR A 214 8.77 -4.75 -7.82
C TYR A 214 8.48 -6.22 -7.45
N ASN A 215 8.87 -6.66 -6.24
CA ASN A 215 8.55 -7.97 -5.68
C ASN A 215 7.25 -7.98 -4.85
N PHE A 216 6.55 -6.85 -4.71
CA PHE A 216 5.46 -6.70 -3.74
C PHE A 216 4.29 -7.68 -3.97
N GLN A 217 4.10 -8.16 -5.19
CA GLN A 217 3.13 -9.23 -5.49
C GLN A 217 3.34 -10.51 -4.66
N GLN A 218 4.55 -10.77 -4.15
CA GLN A 218 4.83 -11.89 -3.24
C GLN A 218 4.12 -11.77 -1.87
N VAL A 219 3.59 -10.59 -1.53
CA VAL A 219 2.77 -10.39 -0.33
C VAL A 219 1.34 -10.89 -0.55
N LEU A 220 0.82 -10.84 -1.78
CA LEU A 220 -0.58 -11.15 -2.11
C LEU A 220 -1.03 -12.57 -1.72
N PRO A 221 -0.20 -13.63 -1.82
CA PRO A 221 -0.55 -14.97 -1.35
C PRO A 221 -0.88 -15.06 0.15
N LEU A 222 -0.43 -14.10 0.98
CA LEU A 222 -0.74 -14.07 2.41
C LEU A 222 -2.11 -13.48 2.72
N LEU A 223 -2.73 -12.80 1.76
CA LEU A 223 -3.94 -12.00 1.95
C LEU A 223 -5.19 -12.84 1.66
N THR A 224 -6.35 -12.33 2.00
CA THR A 224 -7.65 -12.81 1.50
C THR A 224 -8.01 -12.07 0.21
N ASP A 225 -8.98 -12.57 -0.56
CA ASP A 225 -9.45 -11.86 -1.76
C ASP A 225 -9.94 -10.44 -1.43
N ASP A 226 -10.62 -10.28 -0.29
CA ASP A 226 -11.08 -8.97 0.21
C ASP A 226 -9.89 -8.04 0.50
N GLU A 227 -8.88 -8.49 1.25
CA GLU A 227 -7.70 -7.68 1.54
C GLU A 227 -6.92 -7.30 0.28
N VAL A 228 -6.80 -8.21 -0.70
CA VAL A 228 -6.18 -7.88 -2.00
C VAL A 228 -7.00 -6.81 -2.73
N ALA A 229 -8.31 -6.94 -2.76
CA ALA A 229 -9.19 -5.95 -3.37
C ALA A 229 -9.07 -4.58 -2.69
N GLN A 230 -9.04 -4.55 -1.35
CA GLN A 230 -8.87 -3.32 -0.57
C GLN A 230 -7.51 -2.66 -0.85
N LEU A 231 -6.45 -3.47 -0.97
CA LEU A 231 -5.10 -3.01 -1.30
C LEU A 231 -5.04 -2.39 -2.71
N LEU A 232 -5.61 -3.07 -3.71
CA LEU A 232 -5.71 -2.57 -5.08
C LEU A 232 -6.52 -1.27 -5.15
N TYR A 233 -7.66 -1.21 -4.45
CA TYR A 233 -8.51 -0.02 -4.40
C TYR A 233 -7.79 1.18 -3.78
N ARG A 234 -7.15 1.00 -2.61
CA ARG A 234 -6.54 2.09 -1.84
C ARG A 234 -5.22 2.59 -2.44
N VAL A 235 -4.34 1.69 -2.87
CA VAL A 235 -2.98 2.04 -3.35
C VAL A 235 -2.93 2.25 -4.86
N GLY A 236 -3.75 1.50 -5.60
CA GLY A 236 -3.80 1.55 -7.06
C GLY A 236 -3.03 0.44 -7.76
N TRP A 237 -3.45 0.17 -9.00
CA TRP A 237 -2.90 -0.88 -9.85
C TRP A 237 -1.41 -0.69 -10.12
N LEU A 238 -0.98 0.51 -10.52
CA LEU A 238 0.41 0.77 -10.91
C LEU A 238 1.42 0.66 -9.76
N HIS A 239 0.95 0.65 -8.51
CA HIS A 239 1.78 0.47 -7.34
C HIS A 239 1.91 -1.01 -6.95
N VAL A 240 0.83 -1.79 -7.05
CA VAL A 240 0.79 -3.20 -6.62
C VAL A 240 1.25 -4.16 -7.72
N TRP A 241 0.97 -3.83 -8.98
CA TRP A 241 1.24 -4.68 -10.14
C TRP A 241 2.69 -4.55 -10.61
N SER A 242 3.28 -5.66 -11.06
CA SER A 242 4.64 -5.71 -11.61
C SER A 242 4.62 -6.31 -13.02
N PRO A 243 5.27 -5.68 -14.01
CA PRO A 243 5.40 -6.23 -15.35
C PRO A 243 6.28 -7.48 -15.41
N LEU A 244 7.05 -7.76 -14.34
CA LEU A 244 7.92 -8.94 -14.25
C LEU A 244 7.15 -10.23 -13.98
N VAL A 245 5.91 -10.13 -13.55
CA VAL A 245 5.02 -11.27 -13.28
C VAL A 245 3.65 -10.95 -13.85
N PRO A 246 3.53 -10.91 -15.19
CA PRO A 246 2.30 -10.52 -15.86
C PRO A 246 1.26 -11.65 -15.88
N ASP A 247 1.61 -12.89 -15.50
CA ASP A 247 0.75 -14.07 -15.57
C ASP A 247 -0.37 -14.03 -14.51
N LEU A 248 -1.44 -13.31 -14.84
CA LEU A 248 -2.63 -13.16 -14.01
C LEU A 248 -3.88 -13.21 -14.89
N TYR A 249 -5.02 -13.50 -14.28
CA TYR A 249 -6.31 -13.16 -14.86
C TYR A 249 -6.54 -11.65 -14.66
N TYR A 250 -7.03 -10.93 -15.68
CA TYR A 250 -7.24 -9.47 -15.65
C TYR A 250 -8.67 -9.08 -16.00
N GLU A 251 -9.34 -8.34 -15.12
CA GLU A 251 -10.51 -7.52 -15.46
C GLU A 251 -10.15 -6.05 -15.27
N LEU A 252 -9.84 -5.35 -16.38
CA LEU A 252 -9.39 -3.97 -16.35
C LEU A 252 -10.49 -3.00 -16.80
N ASP A 253 -10.86 -2.07 -15.92
CA ASP A 253 -11.71 -0.94 -16.25
C ASP A 253 -10.90 0.13 -17.00
N LEU A 254 -11.04 0.11 -18.32
CA LEU A 254 -10.36 1.06 -19.21
C LEU A 254 -10.85 2.51 -19.05
N SER A 255 -11.88 2.79 -18.26
CA SER A 255 -12.22 4.18 -17.89
C SER A 255 -11.24 4.76 -16.86
N MET A 256 -10.57 3.91 -16.09
CA MET A 256 -9.53 4.30 -15.12
C MET A 256 -8.16 4.38 -15.78
N TYR A 257 -7.44 5.49 -15.55
CA TYR A 257 -6.13 5.72 -16.16
C TYR A 257 -5.12 4.62 -15.83
N GLU A 258 -4.93 4.30 -14.55
CA GLU A 258 -3.94 3.31 -14.12
C GLU A 258 -4.17 1.94 -14.74
N GLN A 259 -5.43 1.52 -14.86
CA GLN A 259 -5.79 0.25 -15.46
C GLN A 259 -5.55 0.24 -16.98
N ARG A 260 -5.80 1.36 -17.67
CA ARG A 260 -5.39 1.53 -19.07
C ARG A 260 -3.88 1.41 -19.25
N GLU A 261 -3.10 1.98 -18.34
CA GLU A 261 -1.64 1.88 -18.43
C GLU A 261 -1.16 0.44 -18.23
N VAL A 262 -1.73 -0.31 -17.27
CA VAL A 262 -1.47 -1.76 -17.16
C VAL A 262 -1.80 -2.49 -18.47
N ALA A 263 -2.96 -2.22 -19.07
CA ALA A 263 -3.34 -2.84 -20.35
C ALA A 263 -2.34 -2.52 -21.47
N LYS A 264 -1.87 -1.27 -21.57
CA LYS A 264 -0.85 -0.89 -22.55
C LYS A 264 0.47 -1.61 -22.34
N ILE A 265 0.93 -1.73 -21.09
CA ILE A 265 2.17 -2.42 -20.75
C ILE A 265 2.03 -3.92 -21.09
N LEU A 266 0.90 -4.55 -20.80
CA LEU A 266 0.63 -5.94 -21.19
C LEU A 266 0.72 -6.15 -22.71
N VAL A 267 0.15 -5.25 -23.50
CA VAL A 267 0.26 -5.29 -24.98
C VAL A 267 1.72 -5.13 -25.42
N GLN A 268 2.46 -4.20 -24.81
CA GLN A 268 3.89 -4.02 -25.12
C GLN A 268 4.72 -5.25 -24.75
N LEU A 269 4.45 -5.88 -23.61
CA LEU A 269 5.10 -7.12 -23.21
C LEU A 269 4.85 -8.22 -24.26
N ALA A 270 3.60 -8.38 -24.71
CA ALA A 270 3.25 -9.37 -25.74
C ALA A 270 3.91 -9.08 -27.11
N LEU A 271 4.06 -7.81 -27.50
CA LEU A 271 4.73 -7.44 -28.75
C LEU A 271 6.25 -7.62 -28.69
N ASN A 272 6.85 -7.45 -27.51
CA ASN A 272 8.28 -7.57 -27.29
C ASN A 272 8.72 -8.98 -26.89
N GLU A 273 7.77 -9.88 -26.57
CA GLU A 273 8.07 -11.27 -26.30
C GLU A 273 8.66 -11.87 -27.57
N PRO A 274 9.92 -12.37 -27.55
CA PRO A 274 10.47 -13.03 -28.71
C PRO A 274 9.54 -14.19 -29.03
N VAL A 275 9.03 -14.24 -30.26
CA VAL A 275 8.24 -15.37 -30.74
C VAL A 275 9.10 -16.61 -30.53
N ILE A 276 8.85 -17.34 -29.45
CA ILE A 276 9.41 -18.67 -29.31
C ILE A 276 8.67 -19.44 -30.39
N TYR A 277 9.32 -19.59 -31.54
CA TYR A 277 8.99 -20.64 -32.49
C TYR A 277 9.15 -21.93 -31.71
N VAL A 278 8.08 -22.35 -31.03
CA VAL A 278 7.94 -23.74 -30.62
C VAL A 278 7.76 -24.48 -31.93
N ALA A 279 8.90 -24.84 -32.52
CA ALA A 279 8.97 -25.85 -33.55
C ALA A 279 8.44 -27.13 -32.92
N TYR A 280 7.14 -27.35 -33.04
CA TYR A 280 6.55 -28.67 -32.90
C TYR A 280 7.03 -29.49 -34.10
N ILE A 281 8.09 -30.27 -33.88
CA ILE A 281 8.39 -31.52 -34.61
C ILE A 281 8.01 -32.65 -33.67
#